data_AF-A0A2S0JZK8-F1
#
_entry.id   AF-A0A2S0JZK8-F1
#
_cell.length_a   1.000
_cell.length_b   1.000
_cell.length_c   1.000
_cell.angle_alpha   90.00
_cell.angle_beta   90.00
_cell.angle_gamma   90.00
#
_symmetry.space_group_name_H-M   'P 1'
#
loop_
_entity.id
_entity.type
_entity.pdbx_description
1 polymer ?
#
loop_
_entity_poly.entity_id
_entity_poly.type
_entity_poly.pdbx_seq_one_letter_code
_entity_poly.pdbx_strand_id
1 'polypeptide(L)'
;MKLVLQITSVILIVTAIIFSLTQVSSLKEEREDMKYWEAAAIEHYDNNLIEEKYFALKDIYSSHLTTTLMSVISIMLTGIFFLAIAKIIALLQDINSKVTNKPQEEEFELLN
;
A
#
# COMPACT_ATOMS: atom_id res chain seq x y z
N MET A 1 1.13 -7.31 -21.73
CA MET A 1 1.80 -7.44 -20.42
C MET A 1 1.98 -6.09 -19.70
N LYS A 2 2.67 -5.09 -20.29
CA LYS A 2 2.82 -3.74 -19.69
C LYS A 2 1.50 -3.10 -19.24
N LEU A 3 0.51 -3.05 -20.14
CA LEU A 3 -0.79 -2.42 -19.88
C LEU A 3 -1.54 -3.10 -18.72
N VAL A 4 -1.44 -4.43 -18.63
CA VAL A 4 -2.01 -5.21 -17.52
C VAL A 4 -1.36 -4.81 -16.19
N LEU A 5 -0.02 -4.72 -16.13
CA LEU A 5 0.69 -4.27 -14.92
C LEU A 5 0.30 -2.86 -14.48
N GLN A 6 0.09 -1.95 -15.43
CA GLN A 6 -0.35 -0.59 -15.13
C GLN A 6 -1.76 -0.55 -14.57
N ILE A 7 -2.71 -1.27 -15.19
CA ILE A 7 -4.09 -1.34 -14.70
C ILE A 7 -4.14 -1.99 -13.32
N THR A 8 -3.47 -3.13 -13.13
CA THR A 8 -3.42 -3.81 -11.83
C THR A 8 -2.81 -2.93 -10.76
N SER A 9 -1.74 -2.20 -11.07
CA SER A 9 -1.13 -1.23 -10.15
C SER A 9 -2.12 -0.17 -9.69
N VAL A 10 -2.86 0.44 -10.63
CA VAL A 10 -3.87 1.46 -10.30
C VAL A 10 -4.98 0.86 -9.44
N ILE A 11 -5.48 -0.33 -9.78
CA ILE A 11 -6.52 -1.02 -9.00
C ILE A 11 -6.03 -1.28 -7.57
N LEU A 12 -4.80 -1.75 -7.38
CA LEU A 12 -4.23 -2.01 -6.05
C LEU A 12 -4.15 -0.73 -5.22
N ILE A 13 -3.65 0.37 -5.80
CA ILE A 13 -3.53 1.65 -5.11
C ILE A 13 -4.92 2.18 -4.71
N VAL A 14 -5.88 2.16 -5.63
CA VAL A 14 -7.26 2.59 -5.34
C VAL A 14 -7.90 1.72 -4.25
N THR A 15 -7.68 0.40 -4.32
CA THR A 15 -8.18 -0.55 -3.32
C THR A 15 -7.58 -0.27 -1.93
N ALA A 16 -6.28 0.00 -1.85
CA ALA A 16 -5.61 0.35 -0.60
C ALA A 16 -6.17 1.64 0.01
N ILE A 17 -6.45 2.65 -0.81
CA ILE A 17 -7.05 3.91 -0.37
C ILE A 17 -8.47 3.67 0.18
N ILE A 18 -9.32 2.96 -0.58
CA ILE A 18 -10.69 2.65 -0.17
C ILE A 18 -10.67 1.84 1.13
N PHE A 19 -9.86 0.78 1.19
CA PHE A 19 -9.70 -0.04 2.38
C PHE A 19 -9.29 0.82 3.59
N SER A 20 -8.26 1.66 3.47
CA SER A 20 -7.82 2.56 4.54
C SER A 20 -8.96 3.46 5.04
N LEU A 21 -9.71 4.09 4.12
CA LEU A 21 -10.84 4.95 4.47
C LEU A 21 -11.94 4.19 5.23
N THR A 22 -12.23 2.95 4.84
CA THR A 22 -13.25 2.13 5.53
C THR A 22 -12.87 1.77 6.97
N GLN A 23 -11.56 1.67 7.29
CA GLN A 23 -11.11 1.34 8.64
C GLN A 23 -11.13 2.53 9.60
N VAL A 24 -11.20 3.77 9.09
CA VAL A 24 -11.10 5.00 9.91
C VAL A 24 -12.17 5.06 11.00
N SER A 25 -13.42 4.68 10.69
CA SER A 25 -14.52 4.74 11.66
C SER A 25 -14.29 3.79 12.84
N SER A 26 -13.94 2.53 12.57
CA SER A 26 -13.69 1.51 13.60
C SER A 26 -12.50 1.90 14.48
N LEU A 27 -11.39 2.30 13.85
CA LEU A 27 -10.19 2.73 14.58
C LEU A 27 -10.44 3.97 15.42
N LYS A 28 -11.33 4.86 14.99
CA LYS A 28 -11.73 6.03 15.78
C LYS A 28 -12.54 5.61 17.01
N GLU A 29 -13.53 4.76 16.83
CA GLU A 29 -14.38 4.25 17.93
C GLU A 29 -13.52 3.51 18.97
N GLU A 30 -12.70 2.56 18.53
CA GLU A 30 -11.79 1.81 19.42
C GLU A 30 -10.84 2.73 20.19
N ARG A 31 -10.34 3.80 19.55
CA ARG A 31 -9.48 4.78 20.20
C ARG A 31 -10.21 5.60 21.25
N GLU A 32 -11.45 5.99 20.99
CA GLU A 32 -12.28 6.75 21.93
C GLU A 32 -12.60 5.89 23.16
N ASP A 33 -13.00 4.64 22.96
CA ASP A 33 -13.23 3.67 24.03
C ASP A 33 -11.96 3.41 24.85
N MET A 34 -10.83 3.15 24.19
CA MET A 34 -9.55 2.95 24.87
C MET A 34 -9.19 4.14 25.76
N LYS A 35 -9.38 5.38 25.26
CA LYS A 35 -9.09 6.60 26.04
C LYS A 35 -10.02 6.79 27.23
N TYR A 36 -11.30 6.43 27.08
CA TYR A 36 -12.24 6.46 28.20
C TYR A 36 -11.78 5.53 29.33
N TRP A 37 -11.41 4.30 28.98
CA TRP A 37 -10.94 3.31 29.96
C TRP A 37 -9.55 3.63 30.52
N GLU A 38 -8.69 4.29 29.74
CA GLU A 38 -7.41 4.83 30.21
C GLU A 38 -7.62 5.85 31.34
N ALA A 39 -8.55 6.79 31.14
CA ALA A 39 -8.88 7.79 32.15
C ALA A 39 -9.46 7.13 33.42
N ALA A 40 -10.36 6.15 33.26
CA ALA A 40 -10.93 5.42 34.38
C ALA A 40 -9.88 4.61 35.16
N ALA A 41 -8.92 3.98 34.48
CA ALA A 41 -7.83 3.23 35.12
C ALA A 41 -6.88 4.15 35.90
N ILE A 42 -6.66 5.38 35.42
CA ILE A 42 -5.87 6.39 36.14
C ILE A 42 -6.61 6.86 37.40
N GLU A 43 -7.93 7.07 37.33
CA GLU A 43 -8.73 7.53 38.47
C GLU A 43 -8.93 6.44 39.54
N HIS A 44 -9.03 5.17 39.12
CA HIS A 44 -9.29 4.02 39.98
C HIS A 44 -8.17 2.97 39.88
N TYR A 45 -6.92 3.40 40.14
CA TYR A 45 -5.73 2.56 39.95
C TYR A 45 -5.69 1.28 40.81
N ASP A 46 -6.48 1.22 41.88
CA ASP A 46 -6.62 0.07 42.76
C ASP A 46 -7.61 -0.98 42.25
N ASN A 47 -8.32 -0.69 41.15
CA ASN A 47 -9.30 -1.57 40.55
C ASN A 47 -8.74 -2.33 39.35
N ASN A 48 -8.24 -3.53 39.61
CA ASN A 48 -7.67 -4.41 38.60
C ASN A 48 -8.61 -4.73 37.42
N LEU A 49 -9.93 -4.71 37.62
CA LEU A 49 -10.89 -4.99 36.53
C LEU A 49 -10.93 -3.86 35.50
N ILE A 50 -10.78 -2.61 35.95
CA ILE A 50 -10.75 -1.43 35.09
C ILE A 50 -9.43 -1.41 34.30
N GLU A 51 -8.32 -1.73 34.97
CA GLU A 51 -7.01 -1.83 34.34
C GLU A 51 -6.95 -2.95 33.28
N GLU A 52 -7.48 -4.14 33.60
CA GLU A 52 -7.56 -5.27 32.65
C GLU A 52 -8.41 -4.89 31.43
N LYS A 53 -9.53 -4.18 31.64
CA LYS A 53 -10.39 -3.71 30.55
C LYS A 53 -9.67 -2.71 29.64
N TYR A 54 -8.90 -1.77 30.21
CA TYR A 54 -8.08 -0.84 29.44
C TYR A 54 -7.05 -1.58 28.59
N PHE A 55 -6.30 -2.51 29.17
CA PHE A 55 -5.28 -3.26 28.43
C PHE A 55 -5.88 -4.10 27.30
N ALA A 56 -7.01 -4.77 27.54
CA ALA A 56 -7.69 -5.53 26.49
C ALA A 56 -8.11 -4.64 25.31
N LEU A 57 -8.65 -3.44 25.56
CA LEU A 57 -9.02 -2.51 24.50
C LEU A 57 -7.82 -1.90 23.79
N LYS A 58 -6.74 -1.61 24.53
CA LYS A 58 -5.48 -1.13 23.97
C LYS A 58 -4.87 -2.14 23.01
N ASP A 59 -4.91 -3.42 23.35
CA ASP A 59 -4.40 -4.50 22.50
C ASP A 59 -5.25 -4.65 21.23
N ILE A 60 -6.57 -4.58 21.35
CA ILE A 60 -7.49 -4.59 20.20
C ILE A 60 -7.17 -3.42 19.25
N TYR A 61 -7.15 -2.18 19.77
CA TYR A 61 -6.85 -0.99 18.98
C TYR A 61 -5.46 -1.06 18.33
N SER A 62 -4.44 -1.46 19.09
CA SER A 62 -3.07 -1.53 18.60
C SER A 62 -2.91 -2.60 17.51
N SER A 63 -3.54 -3.76 17.70
CA SER A 63 -3.54 -4.84 16.72
C SER A 63 -4.28 -4.44 15.45
N HIS A 64 -5.46 -3.84 15.57
CA HIS A 64 -6.26 -3.40 14.43
C HIS A 64 -5.54 -2.29 13.65
N LEU A 65 -4.96 -1.31 14.34
CA LEU A 65 -4.17 -0.24 13.72
C LEU A 65 -2.96 -0.80 12.96
N THR A 66 -2.21 -1.69 13.61
CA THR A 66 -1.00 -2.29 13.02
C THR A 66 -1.34 -3.11 11.79
N THR A 67 -2.38 -3.95 11.88
CA THR A 67 -2.84 -4.80 10.77
C THR A 67 -3.33 -3.95 9.60
N THR A 68 -4.07 -2.88 9.87
CA THR A 68 -4.55 -1.93 8.85
C THR A 68 -3.37 -1.26 8.14
N LEU A 69 -2.43 -0.69 8.90
CA LEU A 69 -1.26 -0.02 8.35
C LEU A 69 -0.40 -0.98 7.51
N MET A 70 -0.11 -2.17 8.04
CA MET A 70 0.71 -3.15 7.33
C MET A 70 0.04 -3.58 6.03
N SER A 71 -1.27 -3.83 6.04
CA SER A 71 -2.03 -4.19 4.85
C SER A 71 -2.01 -3.09 3.79
N VAL A 72 -2.27 -1.84 4.20
CA VAL A 72 -2.23 -0.69 3.28
C VAL A 72 -0.83 -0.53 2.68
N ILE A 73 0.22 -0.57 3.51
CA ILE A 73 1.60 -0.44 3.04
C ILE A 73 1.96 -1.56 2.07
N SER A 74 1.65 -2.82 2.38
CA SER A 74 1.95 -3.96 1.52
C SER A 74 1.26 -3.88 0.15
N ILE A 75 -0.02 -3.50 0.13
CA ILE A 75 -0.77 -3.33 -1.12
C ILE A 75 -0.20 -2.16 -1.94
N MET A 76 0.08 -1.02 -1.29
CA MET A 76 0.68 0.16 -1.95
C MET A 76 2.04 -0.16 -2.56
N LEU A 77 2.93 -0.81 -1.80
CA LEU A 77 4.26 -1.21 -2.29
C LEU A 77 4.16 -2.16 -3.48
N THR A 78 3.23 -3.12 -3.43
CA THR A 78 2.99 -4.04 -4.55
C THR A 78 2.50 -3.29 -5.80
N GLY A 79 1.56 -2.35 -5.63
CA GLY A 79 1.09 -1.48 -6.70
C GLY A 79 2.22 -0.66 -7.32
N ILE A 80 3.07 -0.02 -6.50
CA ILE A 80 4.23 0.76 -6.95
C ILE A 80 5.23 -0.14 -7.69
N PHE A 81 5.50 -1.34 -7.17
CA PHE A 81 6.41 -2.30 -7.77
C PHE A 81 5.96 -2.71 -9.18
N PHE A 82 4.67 -3.01 -9.38
CA PHE A 82 4.13 -3.31 -10.71
C PHE A 82 4.26 -2.14 -11.68
N LEU A 83 4.07 -0.91 -11.20
CA LEU A 83 4.26 0.29 -12.02
C LEU A 83 5.72 0.44 -12.45
N ALA A 84 6.67 0.17 -11.54
CA ALA A 84 8.10 0.19 -11.84
C ALA A 84 8.46 -0.84 -12.91
N ILE A 85 7.98 -2.08 -12.80
CA ILE A 85 8.18 -3.12 -13.83
C ILE A 85 7.61 -2.65 -15.17
N ALA A 86 6.39 -2.09 -15.19
CA ALA A 86 5.79 -1.59 -16.43
C ALA A 86 6.63 -0.50 -17.10
N LYS A 87 7.28 0.37 -16.32
CA LYS A 87 8.23 1.38 -16.83
C LYS A 87 9.49 0.74 -17.40
N ILE A 88 10.08 -0.23 -16.71
CA ILE A 88 11.28 -0.95 -17.19
C ILE A 88 10.98 -1.64 -18.54
N ILE A 89 9.84 -2.33 -18.65
CA ILE A 89 9.41 -2.96 -19.90
C ILE A 89 9.28 -1.92 -21.02
N ALA A 90 8.69 -0.76 -20.72
CA ALA A 90 8.55 0.31 -21.71
C ALA A 90 9.89 0.83 -22.22
N LEU A 91 10.87 1.03 -21.32
CA LEU A 91 12.21 1.46 -21.68
C LEU A 91 12.94 0.41 -22.53
N LEU A 92 12.82 -0.87 -22.17
CA LEU A 92 13.41 -1.95 -22.96
C LEU A 92 12.80 -2.06 -24.36
N GLN A 93 11.48 -1.86 -24.48
CA GLN A 93 10.80 -1.82 -25.78
C GLN A 93 11.28 -0.64 -26.64
N ASP A 94 11.44 0.54 -26.04
CA ASP A 94 11.95 1.73 -26.71
C ASP A 94 13.39 1.53 -27.20
N ILE A 95 14.27 1.02 -26.34
CA ILE A 95 15.66 0.68 -26.69
C ILE A 95 15.70 -0.33 -27.83
N ASN A 96 14.94 -1.43 -27.71
CA ASN A 96 14.92 -2.46 -28.74
C ASN A 96 14.48 -1.88 -30.09
N SER A 97 13.42 -1.07 -30.12
CA SER A 97 12.94 -0.44 -31.35
C SER A 97 13.99 0.47 -32.00
N LYS A 98 14.77 1.21 -31.20
CA LYS A 98 15.86 2.08 -31.69
C LYS A 98 17.05 1.30 -32.21
N VAL A 99 17.32 0.11 -31.65
CA VAL A 99 18.40 -0.76 -32.11
C VAL A 99 18.01 -1.49 -33.40
N THR A 100 16.77 -1.99 -33.50
CA THR A 100 16.28 -2.68 -34.70
C THR A 100 15.96 -1.76 -35.86
N ASN A 101 15.64 -0.49 -35.61
CA ASN A 101 15.39 0.52 -36.67
C ASN A 101 16.66 1.31 -37.06
N LYS A 102 17.87 0.87 -36.66
CA LYS A 102 19.08 1.38 -37.30
C LYS A 102 19.04 0.95 -38.78
N PRO A 103 19.21 1.87 -39.73
CA PRO A 103 19.10 1.53 -41.13
C PRO A 103 20.19 0.51 -41.47
N GLN A 104 19.79 -0.67 -41.96
CA GLN A 104 20.61 -1.41 -42.92
C GLN A 104 20.65 -0.69 -44.28
N GLU A 105 20.07 0.51 -44.41
CA GLU A 105 20.03 1.29 -45.65
C GLU A 105 21.39 1.87 -46.07
N GLU A 106 22.37 2.02 -45.16
CA GLU A 106 23.70 2.52 -45.54
C GLU A 106 24.57 1.48 -46.28
N GLU A 107 24.19 0.19 -46.32
CA GLU A 107 24.90 -0.82 -47.13
C GLU A 107 24.37 -0.94 -48.57
N PHE A 108 23.19 -0.40 -48.89
CA PHE A 108 22.61 -0.50 -50.24
C PHE A 108 22.80 0.76 -51.10
N GLU A 109 23.14 1.91 -50.52
CA GLU A 109 23.47 3.12 -51.30
C GLU A 109 24.92 3.15 -51.82
N LEU A 110 25.80 2.28 -51.32
CA LEU A 110 27.18 2.16 -51.81
C LEU A 110 27.35 1.13 -52.95
N LEU A 111 26.26 0.55 -53.44
CA LEU A 111 26.25 -0.48 -54.49
C LEU A 111 25.54 -0.05 -55.79
N ASN A 112 25.21 1.24 -55.96
CA ASN A 112 24.64 1.79 -57.21
C ASN A 112 25.52 2.88 -57.82
#